data_AF-A0A971SXE2-F1
#
_entry.id   AF-A0A971SXE2-F1
#
_cell.length_a   1.000
_cell.length_b   1.000
_cell.length_c   1.000
_cell.angle_alpha   90.00
_cell.angle_beta   90.00
_cell.angle_gamma   90.00
#
_symmetry.space_group_name_H-M   'P 1'
#
loop_
_entity.id
_entity.type
_entity.pdbx_description
1 polymer ?
#
loop_
_entity_poly.entity_id
_entity_poly.type
_entity_poly.pdbx_seq_one_letter_code
_entity_poly.pdbx_strand_id
1 'polypeptide(L)'
;MPDNEKQIIPPEIKRRGGREETRKLKRIILCCFAAMLLFVILYFSAAPLINMIAKMLEERDKDVYNPTRQTIIFHTPDYNENIYDDEYYMGLDRSIYYRELDTGVTVAIEAEDYDSYDESVRFMVDFVNYIIAGDAESYNACFEEAYFEVEGNDEKEAFTMQKLYNILITKISETKDGYLFTLEYMIKDNNGTFRTDIGSDASRKQYITLTDKTGKLLIEKIEYATMK
;
A
#
# COMPACT_ATOMS: atom_id res chain seq x y z
N MET A 1 -45.07 -86.03 -60.54
CA MET A 1 -45.60 -86.46 -59.22
C MET A 1 -45.33 -85.35 -58.23
N PRO A 2 -46.27 -85.08 -57.31
CA PRO A 2 -47.25 -84.01 -57.48
C PRO A 2 -47.05 -82.85 -56.49
N ASP A 3 -48.00 -81.91 -56.58
CA ASP A 3 -48.44 -80.98 -55.53
C ASP A 3 -47.59 -79.74 -55.25
N ASN A 4 -48.12 -78.54 -55.54
CA ASN A 4 -49.14 -77.82 -54.74
C ASN A 4 -48.49 -77.47 -53.39
N GLU A 5 -48.40 -76.22 -52.94
CA GLU A 5 -49.55 -75.38 -52.63
C GLU A 5 -49.03 -74.14 -51.86
N LYS A 6 -49.86 -73.10 -51.81
CA LYS A 6 -49.90 -72.00 -50.81
C LYS A 6 -49.01 -70.78 -51.06
N GLN A 7 -49.56 -69.88 -51.89
CA GLN A 7 -49.39 -68.45 -51.70
C GLN A 7 -50.00 -68.04 -50.35
N ILE A 8 -49.13 -67.66 -49.42
CA ILE A 8 -49.49 -66.98 -48.17
C ILE A 8 -49.29 -65.49 -48.44
N ILE A 9 -50.38 -64.73 -48.36
CA ILE A 9 -50.37 -63.26 -48.44
C ILE A 9 -49.48 -62.73 -47.30
N PRO A 10 -48.39 -61.99 -47.57
CA PRO A 10 -47.54 -61.45 -46.52
C PRO A 10 -48.22 -60.25 -45.84
N PRO A 11 -48.21 -60.16 -44.51
CA PRO A 11 -48.73 -59.02 -43.79
C PRO A 11 -47.84 -57.79 -43.98
N GLU A 12 -48.48 -56.62 -44.02
CA GLU A 12 -47.85 -55.30 -44.08
C GLU A 12 -46.68 -55.17 -43.10
N ILE A 13 -45.50 -54.87 -43.64
CA ILE A 13 -44.33 -54.51 -42.86
C ILE A 13 -44.60 -53.17 -42.18
N LYS A 14 -44.84 -53.22 -40.86
CA LYS A 14 -44.93 -52.07 -39.95
C LYS A 14 -43.69 -51.17 -40.08
N ARG A 15 -43.75 -50.15 -40.93
CA ARG A 15 -42.85 -48.99 -40.89
C ARG A 15 -43.23 -48.06 -39.72
N ARG A 16 -43.00 -48.47 -38.47
CA ARG A 16 -43.25 -47.60 -37.29
C ARG A 16 -42.18 -47.60 -36.18
N GLY A 17 -41.13 -48.42 -36.26
CA GLY A 17 -40.09 -48.51 -35.20
C GLY A 17 -38.98 -47.45 -35.25
N GLY A 18 -38.52 -47.05 -36.43
CA GLY A 18 -37.28 -46.25 -36.55
C GLY A 18 -37.34 -44.80 -36.04
N ARG A 19 -38.54 -44.18 -35.95
CA ARG A 19 -38.68 -42.78 -35.53
C ARG A 19 -38.67 -42.57 -34.01
N GLU A 20 -39.09 -43.56 -33.23
CA GLU A 20 -39.05 -43.45 -31.76
C GLU A 20 -37.68 -43.81 -31.19
N GLU A 21 -37.02 -44.83 -31.72
CA GLU A 21 -35.68 -45.22 -31.29
C GLU A 21 -34.64 -44.14 -31.59
N THR A 22 -34.72 -43.50 -32.76
CA THR A 22 -33.85 -42.36 -33.11
C THR A 22 -34.10 -41.13 -32.24
N ARG A 23 -35.33 -40.90 -31.74
CA ARG A 23 -35.63 -39.81 -30.80
C ARG A 23 -35.12 -40.11 -29.39
N LYS A 24 -35.23 -41.36 -28.93
CA LYS A 24 -34.65 -41.82 -27.66
C LYS A 24 -33.13 -41.72 -27.67
N LEU A 25 -32.49 -42.15 -28.76
CA LEU A 25 -31.05 -42.07 -28.93
C LEU A 25 -30.56 -40.62 -28.95
N LYS A 26 -31.26 -39.70 -29.64
CA LYS A 26 -30.94 -38.25 -29.63
C LYS A 26 -31.03 -37.63 -28.23
N ARG A 27 -32.00 -38.04 -27.41
CA ARG A 27 -32.12 -37.56 -26.01
C ARG A 27 -30.99 -38.07 -25.13
N ILE A 28 -30.59 -39.34 -25.29
CA ILE A 28 -29.46 -39.91 -24.54
C ILE A 28 -28.15 -39.19 -24.92
N ILE A 29 -27.89 -38.99 -26.22
CA ILE A 29 -26.69 -38.27 -26.69
C ILE A 29 -26.68 -36.84 -26.16
N LEU A 30 -27.83 -36.14 -26.17
CA LEU A 30 -27.93 -34.78 -25.63
C LEU A 30 -27.65 -34.74 -24.12
N CYS A 31 -28.15 -35.71 -23.35
CA CYS A 31 -27.84 -35.81 -21.92
C CYS A 31 -26.34 -36.07 -21.68
N CYS A 32 -25.70 -36.94 -22.48
CA CYS A 32 -24.26 -37.19 -22.39
C CYS A 32 -23.44 -35.93 -22.71
N PHE A 33 -23.84 -35.17 -23.74
CA PHE A 33 -23.18 -33.90 -24.06
C PHE A 33 -23.38 -32.84 -22.98
N ALA A 34 -24.58 -32.73 -22.42
CA ALA A 34 -24.86 -31.82 -21.30
C ALA A 34 -24.03 -32.19 -20.06
N ALA A 35 -23.90 -33.47 -19.73
CA ALA A 35 -23.07 -33.94 -18.63
C ALA A 35 -21.58 -33.66 -18.85
N MET A 36 -21.07 -33.85 -20.07
CA MET A 36 -19.68 -33.50 -20.41
C MET A 36 -19.43 -32.00 -20.34
N LEU A 37 -20.36 -31.17 -20.83
CA LEU A 37 -20.28 -29.71 -20.73
C LEU A 37 -20.25 -29.25 -19.26
N LEU A 38 -21.10 -29.84 -18.42
CA LEU A 38 -21.15 -29.53 -16.99
C LEU A 38 -19.82 -29.92 -16.30
N PHE A 39 -19.23 -31.05 -16.69
CA PHE A 39 -17.91 -31.47 -16.20
C PHE A 39 -16.78 -30.50 -16.62
N VAL A 40 -16.81 -30.03 -17.87
CA VAL A 40 -15.85 -29.04 -18.38
C VAL A 40 -16.02 -27.71 -17.63
N ILE A 41 -17.25 -27.24 -17.42
CA ILE A 41 -17.53 -26.02 -16.65
C ILE A 41 -17.03 -26.16 -15.21
N LEU A 42 -17.25 -27.30 -14.56
CA LEU A 42 -16.75 -27.56 -13.19
C LEU A 42 -15.21 -27.58 -13.15
N TYR A 43 -14.57 -28.20 -14.14
CA TYR A 43 -13.11 -28.26 -14.22
C TYR A 43 -12.48 -26.86 -14.40
N PHE A 44 -13.03 -26.05 -15.32
CA PHE A 44 -12.53 -24.70 -15.56
C PHE A 44 -12.92 -23.69 -14.47
N SER A 45 -14.01 -23.92 -13.73
CA SER A 45 -14.42 -23.05 -12.62
C SER A 45 -13.74 -23.41 -11.29
N ALA A 46 -13.18 -24.62 -11.14
CA ALA A 46 -12.49 -25.02 -9.91
C ALA A 46 -11.25 -24.15 -9.61
N ALA A 47 -10.40 -23.89 -10.59
CA ALA A 47 -9.19 -23.07 -10.40
C ALA A 47 -9.48 -21.61 -9.98
N PRO A 48 -10.37 -20.84 -10.65
CA PRO A 48 -10.71 -19.49 -10.21
C PRO A 48 -11.46 -19.49 -8.87
N LEU A 49 -12.28 -20.51 -8.58
CA LEU A 49 -12.97 -20.62 -7.29
C LEU A 49 -11.98 -20.88 -6.14
N ILE A 50 -10.99 -21.76 -6.35
CA ILE A 50 -9.91 -21.99 -5.37
C ILE A 50 -9.10 -20.71 -5.14
N ASN A 51 -8.75 -19.99 -6.21
CA ASN A 51 -8.05 -18.70 -6.07
C ASN A 51 -8.90 -17.64 -5.35
N MET A 52 -10.22 -17.60 -5.60
CA MET A 52 -11.12 -16.67 -4.93
C MET A 52 -11.29 -17.02 -3.44
N ILE A 53 -11.42 -18.31 -3.11
CA ILE A 53 -11.47 -18.79 -1.72
C ILE A 53 -10.13 -18.55 -1.03
N ALA A 54 -9.00 -18.77 -1.70
CA ALA A 54 -7.67 -18.48 -1.17
C ALA A 54 -7.51 -16.98 -0.87
N LYS A 55 -7.91 -16.09 -1.79
CA LYS A 55 -7.92 -14.63 -1.56
C LYS A 55 -8.84 -14.25 -0.40
N MET A 56 -10.04 -14.81 -0.31
CA MET A 56 -10.96 -14.55 0.79
C MET A 56 -10.44 -15.07 2.14
N LEU A 57 -9.72 -16.20 2.16
CA LEU A 57 -9.06 -16.71 3.36
C LEU A 57 -7.86 -15.84 3.74
N GLU A 58 -7.08 -15.39 2.78
CA GLU A 58 -5.94 -14.49 2.97
C GLU A 58 -6.39 -13.09 3.45
N GLU A 59 -7.54 -12.61 3.00
CA GLU A 59 -8.19 -11.40 3.52
C GLU A 59 -8.77 -11.62 4.92
N ARG A 60 -9.36 -12.79 5.19
CA ARG A 60 -9.95 -13.10 6.51
C ARG A 60 -8.88 -13.34 7.59
N ASP A 61 -7.71 -13.86 7.24
CA ASP A 61 -6.56 -13.98 8.14
C ASP A 61 -5.93 -12.61 8.47
N LYS A 62 -6.15 -11.58 7.65
CA LYS A 62 -5.74 -10.19 7.96
C LYS A 62 -6.62 -9.52 9.02
N ASP A 63 -7.81 -10.07 9.27
CA ASP A 63 -8.78 -9.60 10.28
C ASP A 63 -8.77 -10.42 11.58
N VAL A 64 -7.82 -11.34 11.75
CA VAL A 64 -7.59 -11.98 13.05
C VAL A 64 -7.08 -10.93 14.01
N TYR A 65 -7.93 -10.56 14.97
CA TYR A 65 -7.60 -9.72 16.12
C TYR A 65 -6.25 -10.13 16.70
N ASN A 66 -5.25 -9.30 16.42
CA ASN A 66 -3.88 -9.49 16.85
C ASN A 66 -3.65 -8.62 18.09
N PRO A 67 -3.57 -9.19 19.31
CA PRO A 67 -3.40 -8.42 20.54
C PRO A 67 -2.05 -7.68 20.63
N THR A 68 -1.16 -7.84 19.65
CA THR A 68 0.10 -7.07 19.54
C THR A 68 0.04 -5.88 18.58
N ARG A 69 -1.08 -5.62 17.88
CA ARG A 69 -1.26 -4.29 17.25
C ARG A 69 -1.56 -3.28 18.34
N GLN A 70 -0.51 -2.62 18.84
CA GLN A 70 -0.68 -1.41 19.64
C GLN A 70 -1.63 -0.48 18.88
N THR A 71 -2.83 -0.27 19.42
CA THR A 71 -3.77 0.69 18.85
C THR A 71 -3.20 2.06 19.19
N ILE A 72 -2.67 2.74 18.19
CA ILE A 72 -2.16 4.10 18.35
C ILE A 72 -3.36 5.01 18.65
N ILE A 73 -3.28 5.74 19.75
CA ILE A 73 -4.31 6.70 20.16
C ILE A 73 -3.82 8.09 19.78
N PHE A 74 -4.61 8.80 18.99
CA PHE A 74 -4.31 10.16 18.54
C PHE A 74 -5.06 11.20 19.36
N HIS A 75 -4.44 12.36 19.53
CA HIS A 75 -5.09 13.54 20.08
C HIS A 75 -6.06 14.15 19.06
N THR A 76 -7.00 14.96 19.56
CA THR A 76 -7.91 15.71 18.69
C THR A 76 -7.11 16.78 17.93
N PRO A 77 -7.20 16.85 16.60
CA PRO A 77 -6.51 17.88 15.83
C PRO A 77 -7.15 19.26 16.01
N ASP A 78 -6.33 20.29 16.18
CA ASP A 78 -6.73 21.69 16.18
C ASP A 78 -5.90 22.48 15.16
N TYR A 79 -6.54 22.94 14.09
CA TYR A 79 -5.89 23.70 13.00
C TYR A 79 -5.68 25.18 13.35
N ASN A 80 -6.22 25.65 14.47
CA ASN A 80 -6.00 27.01 14.97
C ASN A 80 -4.97 27.08 16.10
N GLU A 81 -4.49 25.92 16.56
CA GLU A 81 -3.46 25.87 17.61
C GLU A 81 -2.15 26.47 17.10
N ASN A 82 -1.65 27.45 17.83
CA ASN A 82 -0.26 27.88 17.71
C ASN A 82 0.58 27.09 18.71
N ILE A 83 1.37 26.14 18.23
CA ILE A 83 2.14 25.24 19.09
C ILE A 83 3.18 25.98 19.95
N TYR A 84 3.60 27.19 19.56
CA TYR A 84 4.56 27.99 20.31
C TYR A 84 4.01 28.56 21.62
N ASP A 85 2.69 28.52 21.81
CA ASP A 85 2.03 28.94 23.05
C ASP A 85 1.94 27.80 24.09
N ASP A 86 2.30 26.57 23.72
CA ASP A 86 2.35 25.42 24.63
C ASP A 86 3.68 25.41 25.42
N GLU A 87 3.61 25.85 26.68
CA GLU A 87 4.78 25.92 27.58
C GLU A 87 5.51 24.57 27.74
N TYR A 88 4.78 23.45 27.75
CA TYR A 88 5.39 22.13 27.92
C TYR A 88 6.16 21.74 26.68
N TYR A 89 5.57 21.94 25.50
CA TYR A 89 6.26 21.70 24.23
C TYR A 89 7.50 22.59 24.10
N MET A 90 7.38 23.86 24.47
CA MET A 90 8.50 24.82 24.41
C MET A 90 9.66 24.45 25.33
N GLY A 91 9.42 23.64 26.38
CA GLY A 91 10.44 23.11 27.28
C GLY A 91 11.15 21.84 26.80
N LEU A 92 10.73 21.23 25.68
CA LEU A 92 11.39 20.07 25.08
C LEU A 92 12.59 20.48 24.21
N ASP A 93 13.48 19.54 23.92
CA ASP A 93 14.57 19.77 22.96
C ASP A 93 14.03 19.76 21.52
N ARG A 94 13.78 20.96 21.00
CA ARG A 94 13.24 21.19 19.65
C ARG A 94 14.32 21.50 18.61
N SER A 95 15.60 21.42 19.01
CA SER A 95 16.72 21.70 18.10
C SER A 95 16.81 20.63 17.02
N ILE A 96 17.20 21.03 15.81
CA ILE A 96 17.45 20.10 14.71
C ILE A 96 18.92 19.71 14.75
N TYR A 97 19.21 18.44 15.04
CA TYR A 97 20.58 17.94 15.06
C TYR A 97 20.95 17.30 13.73
N TYR A 98 22.19 17.53 13.29
CA TYR A 98 22.81 16.83 12.19
C TYR A 98 23.92 15.90 12.70
N ARG A 99 23.90 14.65 12.24
CA ARG A 99 24.96 13.68 12.47
C ARG A 99 25.63 13.32 11.16
N GLU A 100 26.95 13.49 11.15
CA GLU A 100 27.81 13.02 10.08
C GLU A 100 28.38 11.64 10.47
N LEU A 101 28.17 10.64 9.61
CA LEU A 101 28.57 9.26 9.94
C LEU A 101 30.09 9.07 9.98
N ASP A 102 30.83 9.77 9.11
CA ASP A 102 32.28 9.60 8.97
C ASP A 102 33.03 10.04 10.23
N THR A 103 32.59 11.14 10.84
CA THR A 103 33.19 11.70 12.06
C THR A 103 32.49 11.22 13.33
N GLY A 104 31.24 10.76 13.21
CA GLY A 104 30.37 10.43 14.35
C GLY A 104 29.90 11.65 15.15
N VAL A 105 30.24 12.86 14.70
CA VAL A 105 29.92 14.10 15.37
C VAL A 105 28.44 14.41 15.17
N THR A 106 27.76 14.80 16.26
CA THR A 106 26.38 15.28 16.24
C THR A 106 26.38 16.72 16.73
N VAL A 107 25.86 17.64 15.91
CA VAL A 107 25.78 19.07 16.22
C VAL A 107 24.36 19.57 16.03
N ALA A 108 23.94 20.53 16.83
CA ALA A 108 22.72 21.29 16.56
C ALA A 108 22.98 22.21 15.36
N ILE A 109 22.04 22.28 14.43
CA ILE A 109 22.06 23.25 13.34
C ILE A 109 21.46 24.55 13.88
N GLU A 110 22.32 25.53 14.13
CA GLU A 110 21.90 26.87 14.52
C GLU A 110 21.53 27.70 13.28
N ALA A 111 20.69 28.72 13.46
CA ALA A 111 20.21 29.55 12.36
C ALA A 111 21.36 30.30 11.67
N GLU A 112 22.40 30.69 12.41
CA GLU A 112 23.58 31.38 11.90
C GLU A 112 24.46 30.47 11.03
N ASP A 113 24.43 29.17 11.28
CA ASP A 113 25.26 28.18 10.58
C ASP A 113 24.51 27.50 9.42
N TYR A 114 23.20 27.73 9.27
CA TYR A 114 22.36 27.11 8.25
C TYR A 114 22.96 27.18 6.84
N ASP A 115 23.41 28.37 6.42
CA ASP A 115 24.00 28.60 5.08
C ASP A 115 25.38 27.96 4.87
N SER A 116 26.02 27.47 5.94
CA SER A 116 27.30 26.76 5.86
C SER A 116 27.14 25.28 5.47
N TYR A 117 25.94 24.72 5.61
CA TYR A 117 25.64 23.34 5.26
C TYR A 117 25.39 23.15 3.76
N ASP A 118 25.65 21.93 3.28
CA ASP A 118 25.36 21.56 1.90
C ASP A 118 23.85 21.67 1.58
N GLU A 119 23.52 21.80 0.29
CA GLU A 119 22.13 21.95 -0.17
C GLU A 119 21.23 20.79 0.30
N SER A 120 21.76 19.58 0.37
CA SER A 120 21.00 18.40 0.78
C SER A 120 20.62 18.41 2.26
N VAL A 121 21.51 18.90 3.13
CA VAL A 121 21.24 19.07 4.55
C VAL A 121 20.27 20.21 4.78
N ARG A 122 20.45 21.35 4.09
CA ARG A 122 19.50 22.48 4.14
C ARG A 122 18.10 22.08 3.69
N PHE A 123 18.00 21.30 2.62
CA PHE A 123 16.74 20.72 2.16
C PHE A 123 16.06 19.89 3.26
N MET A 124 16.81 19.04 3.96
CA MET A 124 16.25 18.23 5.06
C MET A 124 15.79 19.08 6.25
N VAL A 125 16.50 20.18 6.54
CA VAL A 125 16.09 21.15 7.58
C VAL A 125 14.79 21.85 7.20
N ASP A 126 14.69 22.35 5.97
CA ASP A 126 13.48 22.98 5.46
C ASP A 126 12.30 22.02 5.48
N PHE A 127 12.52 20.79 5.02
CA PHE A 127 11.52 19.72 5.07
C PHE A 127 10.97 19.52 6.48
N VAL A 128 11.82 19.47 7.50
CA VAL A 128 11.41 19.39 8.92
C VAL A 128 10.63 20.64 9.34
N ASN A 129 11.09 21.83 8.94
CA ASN A 129 10.44 23.10 9.30
C ASN A 129 9.03 23.21 8.70
N TYR A 130 8.80 22.74 7.46
CA TYR A 130 7.47 22.70 6.86
C TYR A 130 6.51 21.79 7.65
N ILE A 131 7.02 20.67 8.18
CA ILE A 131 6.25 19.78 9.05
C ILE A 131 5.86 20.49 10.36
N ILE A 132 6.82 21.16 11.01
CA ILE A 132 6.58 21.91 12.25
C ILE A 132 5.54 23.03 12.01
N ALA A 133 5.67 23.73 10.89
CA ALA A 133 4.80 24.85 10.53
C ALA A 133 3.38 24.44 10.07
N GLY A 134 3.13 23.16 9.79
CA GLY A 134 1.85 22.75 9.19
C GLY A 134 1.72 23.19 7.72
N ASP A 135 2.83 23.49 7.04
CA ASP A 135 2.83 24.02 5.67
C ASP A 135 2.76 22.87 4.66
N ALA A 136 1.53 22.50 4.31
CA ALA A 136 1.27 21.40 3.39
C ALA A 136 1.73 21.67 1.95
N GLU A 137 1.67 22.93 1.49
CA GLU A 137 2.08 23.29 0.14
C GLU A 137 3.60 23.13 -0.03
N SER A 138 4.37 23.74 0.87
CA SER A 138 5.84 23.63 0.83
C SER A 138 6.31 22.19 1.10
N TYR A 139 5.61 21.47 2.00
CA TYR A 139 5.86 20.05 2.23
C TYR A 139 5.65 19.22 0.96
N ASN A 140 4.50 19.33 0.28
CA ASN A 140 4.22 18.57 -0.94
C ASN A 140 5.21 18.92 -2.07
N ALA A 141 5.65 20.19 -2.16
CA ALA A 141 6.63 20.65 -3.16
C ALA A 141 8.05 20.09 -2.97
N CYS A 142 8.31 19.37 -1.88
CA CYS A 142 9.55 18.65 -1.64
C CYS A 142 9.64 17.31 -2.38
N PHE A 143 8.52 16.78 -2.91
CA PHE A 143 8.47 15.45 -3.51
C PHE A 143 8.55 15.48 -5.03
N GLU A 144 9.07 14.40 -5.64
CA GLU A 144 8.89 14.18 -7.07
C GLU A 144 7.44 13.80 -7.38
N GLU A 145 6.94 14.17 -8.56
CA GLU A 145 5.57 13.81 -9.00
C GLU A 145 5.35 12.29 -8.98
N ALA A 146 6.38 11.52 -9.37
CA ALA A 146 6.36 10.06 -9.34
C ALA A 146 6.20 9.46 -7.92
N TYR A 147 6.52 10.21 -6.86
CA TYR A 147 6.30 9.77 -5.49
C TYR A 147 4.81 9.54 -5.20
N PHE A 148 3.94 10.41 -5.74
CA PHE A 148 2.49 10.38 -5.55
C PHE A 148 1.77 9.42 -6.51
N GLU A 149 2.47 8.85 -7.49
CA GLU A 149 1.93 7.79 -8.34
C GLU A 149 1.91 6.42 -7.63
N VAL A 150 2.63 6.29 -6.50
CA VAL A 150 2.71 5.06 -5.70
C VAL A 150 1.50 4.96 -4.78
N GLU A 151 0.81 3.81 -4.81
CA GLU A 151 -0.36 3.56 -3.97
C GLU A 151 -0.05 3.77 -2.48
N GLY A 152 -0.84 4.63 -1.83
CA GLY A 152 -0.69 4.99 -0.42
C GLY A 152 0.15 6.25 -0.16
N ASN A 153 0.74 6.85 -1.20
CA ASN A 153 1.38 8.15 -1.13
C ASN A 153 0.47 9.20 -1.77
N ASP A 154 -0.31 9.90 -0.95
CA ASP A 154 -1.15 11.00 -1.41
C ASP A 154 -0.54 12.35 -0.97
N GLU A 155 -0.74 13.37 -1.80
CA GLU A 155 -0.48 14.76 -1.39
C GLU A 155 -1.26 15.08 -0.11
N LYS A 156 -0.63 15.86 0.78
CA LYS A 156 -1.32 16.35 1.97
C LYS A 156 -2.13 17.58 1.60
N GLU A 157 -3.46 17.47 1.60
CA GLU A 157 -4.34 18.63 1.44
C GLU A 157 -4.11 19.68 2.56
N ALA A 158 -3.98 19.20 3.80
CA ALA A 158 -3.62 20.00 4.97
C ALA A 158 -3.16 19.09 6.12
N PHE A 159 -2.40 19.66 7.06
CA PHE A 159 -2.16 19.07 8.38
C PHE A 159 -1.90 20.18 9.40
N THR A 160 -2.10 19.89 10.68
CA THR A 160 -1.86 20.85 11.77
C THR A 160 -0.36 21.10 11.97
N MET A 161 0.01 22.20 12.63
CA MET A 161 1.38 22.37 13.13
C MET A 161 1.78 21.16 13.99
N GLN A 162 2.99 20.63 13.78
CA GLN A 162 3.45 19.43 14.47
C GLN A 162 4.44 19.78 15.59
N LYS A 163 4.17 19.29 16.81
CA LYS A 163 5.03 19.46 17.99
C LYS A 163 6.23 18.50 17.95
N LEU A 164 7.10 18.66 16.95
CA LEU A 164 8.29 17.82 16.79
C LEU A 164 9.37 18.18 17.83
N TYR A 165 10.03 17.15 18.36
CA TYR A 165 11.18 17.29 19.27
C TYR A 165 12.13 16.08 19.14
N ASN A 166 13.32 16.17 19.74
CA ASN A 166 14.40 15.18 19.60
C ASN A 166 14.71 14.87 18.12
N ILE A 167 14.90 15.92 17.31
CA ILE A 167 15.02 15.82 15.86
C ILE A 167 16.47 15.52 15.48
N LEU A 168 16.68 14.44 14.74
CA LEU A 168 17.99 14.01 14.26
C LEU A 168 17.94 13.68 12.77
N ILE A 169 18.73 14.39 12.00
CA ILE A 169 19.05 14.13 10.59
C ILE A 169 20.41 13.45 10.55
N THR A 170 20.52 12.33 9.83
CA THR A 170 21.81 11.66 9.57
C THR A 170 21.97 11.40 8.08
N LYS A 171 23.06 11.89 7.49
CA LYS A 171 23.42 11.56 6.09
C LYS A 171 24.05 10.16 6.07
N ILE A 172 23.36 9.21 5.44
CA ILE A 172 23.78 7.80 5.39
C ILE A 172 24.75 7.56 4.25
N SER A 173 24.43 8.08 3.07
CA SER A 173 25.29 7.96 1.91
C SER A 173 25.03 9.07 0.89
N GLU A 174 26.05 9.35 0.09
CA GLU A 174 25.99 10.25 -1.06
C GLU A 174 26.47 9.49 -2.29
N THR A 175 25.69 9.59 -3.37
CA THR A 175 25.99 8.97 -4.65
C THR A 175 25.87 10.03 -5.75
N LYS A 176 26.25 9.68 -6.99
CA LYS A 176 26.09 10.59 -8.12
C LYS A 176 24.62 10.89 -8.47
N ASP A 177 23.71 10.02 -8.06
CA ASP A 177 22.31 10.08 -8.45
C ASP A 177 21.41 10.59 -7.31
N GLY A 178 22.00 10.96 -6.16
CA GLY A 178 21.25 11.42 -4.99
C GLY A 178 21.86 11.06 -3.65
N TYR A 179 21.07 11.32 -2.60
CA TYR A 179 21.46 11.21 -1.20
C TYR A 179 20.49 10.31 -0.43
N LEU A 180 21.01 9.57 0.55
CA LEU A 180 20.19 8.82 1.50
C LEU A 180 20.36 9.41 2.89
N PHE A 181 19.25 9.81 3.50
CA PHE A 181 19.19 10.32 4.86
C PHE A 181 18.39 9.38 5.76
N THR A 182 18.67 9.40 7.05
CA THR A 182 17.69 9.02 8.06
C THR A 182 17.20 10.24 8.82
N LEU A 183 15.88 10.30 9.04
CA LEU A 183 15.23 11.28 9.87
C LEU A 183 14.53 10.59 11.05
N GLU A 184 14.89 11.02 12.26
CA GLU A 184 14.30 10.56 13.52
C GLU A 184 13.78 11.78 14.27
N TYR A 185 12.57 11.69 14.82
CA TYR A 185 11.99 12.69 15.70
C TYR A 185 10.87 12.05 16.51
N MET A 186 10.44 12.74 17.56
CA MET A 186 9.24 12.42 18.34
C MET A 186 8.17 13.49 18.10
N ILE A 187 6.90 13.12 18.21
CA ILE A 187 5.77 14.06 18.11
C ILE A 187 5.09 14.11 19.47
N LYS A 188 5.08 15.28 20.12
CA LYS A 188 4.28 15.48 21.33
C LYS A 188 2.80 15.60 20.93
N ASP A 189 1.92 14.88 21.62
CA ASP A 189 0.47 14.90 21.37
C ASP A 189 0.11 14.65 19.89
N ASN A 190 0.66 13.58 19.29
CA ASN A 190 0.38 13.29 17.90
C ASN A 190 -1.13 13.19 17.66
N ASN A 191 -1.65 14.00 16.74
CA ASN A 191 -3.07 14.08 16.40
C ASN A 191 -3.41 13.36 15.10
N GLY A 192 -2.43 12.71 14.46
CA GLY A 192 -2.63 11.86 13.29
C GLY A 192 -2.85 12.60 11.97
N THR A 193 -2.85 13.94 11.96
CA THR A 193 -3.03 14.71 10.72
C THR A 193 -1.82 14.61 9.80
N PHE A 194 -0.61 14.57 10.38
CA PHE A 194 0.63 14.40 9.63
C PHE A 194 1.04 12.92 9.50
N ARG A 195 1.24 12.24 10.64
CA ARG A 195 1.73 10.85 10.72
C ARG A 195 0.74 9.96 11.49
N THR A 196 0.32 8.85 10.89
CA THR A 196 -0.63 7.89 11.49
C THR A 196 0.00 6.59 11.96
N ASP A 197 1.32 6.47 11.85
CA ASP A 197 2.06 5.23 12.11
C ASP A 197 2.97 5.29 13.35
N ILE A 198 2.95 6.42 14.07
CA ILE A 198 3.59 6.61 15.39
C ILE A 198 2.61 7.27 16.37
N GLY A 199 2.68 6.91 17.65
CA GLY A 199 1.92 7.57 18.71
C GLY A 199 2.61 8.83 19.24
N SER A 200 1.96 9.48 20.22
CA SER A 200 2.58 10.54 21.01
C SER A 200 3.85 10.03 21.69
N ASP A 201 4.89 10.86 21.68
CA ASP A 201 6.18 10.58 22.32
C ASP A 201 6.84 9.27 21.84
N ALA A 202 6.50 8.83 20.63
CA ALA A 202 7.14 7.73 19.94
C ALA A 202 8.02 8.26 18.81
N SER A 203 9.13 7.56 18.53
CA SER A 203 9.97 7.80 17.37
C SER A 203 9.96 6.58 16.46
N ARG A 204 9.85 6.84 15.16
CA ARG A 204 10.05 5.83 14.12
C ARG A 204 10.87 6.43 12.99
N LYS A 205 12.06 5.87 12.84
CA LYS A 205 13.05 6.22 11.83
C LYS A 205 12.48 6.15 10.41
N GLN A 206 12.74 7.21 9.67
CA GLN A 206 12.46 7.34 8.24
C GLN A 206 13.78 7.26 7.48
N TYR A 207 13.79 6.56 6.36
CA TYR A 207 14.86 6.57 5.36
C TYR A 207 14.35 7.39 4.18
N ILE A 208 15.03 8.48 3.86
CA ILE A 208 14.60 9.46 2.87
C ILE A 208 15.63 9.49 1.76
N THR A 209 15.20 9.15 0.54
CA THR A 209 16.03 9.22 -0.66
C THR A 209 15.75 10.53 -1.38
N LEU A 210 16.78 11.37 -1.48
CA LEU A 210 16.75 12.59 -2.28
C LEU A 210 17.43 12.35 -3.64
N THR A 211 16.91 12.96 -4.68
CA THR A 211 17.38 12.86 -6.07
C THR A 211 17.44 14.25 -6.70
N ASP A 212 18.42 14.48 -7.58
CA ASP A 212 18.63 15.74 -8.29
C ASP A 212 18.42 15.61 -9.81
N LYS A 213 17.87 14.48 -10.28
CA LYS A 213 17.71 14.13 -11.72
C LYS A 213 16.96 15.20 -12.52
N THR A 214 16.10 15.98 -11.89
CA THR A 214 15.29 17.04 -12.52
C THR A 214 15.95 18.42 -12.47
N GLY A 215 17.16 18.54 -11.91
CA GLY A 215 17.86 19.81 -11.68
C GLY A 215 17.40 20.54 -10.41
N LYS A 216 16.46 19.95 -9.66
CA LYS A 216 16.05 20.37 -8.31
C LYS A 216 16.15 19.15 -7.40
N LEU A 217 16.65 19.35 -6.18
CA LEU A 217 16.66 18.30 -5.17
C LEU A 217 15.22 18.02 -4.71
N LEU A 218 14.79 16.76 -4.80
CA LEU A 218 13.44 16.31 -4.45
C LEU A 218 13.48 14.94 -3.76
N ILE A 219 12.43 14.61 -3.01
CA ILE A 219 12.24 13.31 -2.38
C ILE A 219 11.69 12.33 -3.42
N GLU A 220 12.47 11.31 -3.73
CA GLU A 220 12.05 10.16 -4.58
C GLU A 220 11.27 9.15 -3.75
N LYS A 221 11.66 8.94 -2.49
CA LYS A 221 11.16 7.84 -1.67
C LYS A 221 11.31 8.12 -0.18
N ILE A 222 10.32 7.70 0.60
CA ILE A 222 10.38 7.60 2.06
C ILE A 222 10.04 6.17 2.47
N GLU A 223 10.90 5.56 3.28
CA GLU A 223 10.68 4.24 3.87
C GLU A 223 10.73 4.32 5.39
N TYR A 224 9.89 3.55 6.06
CA TYR A 224 9.84 3.53 7.52
C TYR A 224 10.51 2.26 8.05
N ALA A 225 11.28 2.40 9.13
CA ALA A 225 11.80 1.23 9.84
C ALA A 225 10.64 0.31 10.26
N THR A 226 10.78 -1.00 10.03
CA THR A 226 9.79 -1.99 10.49
C THR A 226 9.82 -2.08 12.00
N MET A 227 8.65 -1.95 12.64
CA MET A 227 8.51 -2.27 14.06
C MET A 227 8.68 -3.79 14.20
N LYS A 228 9.73 -4.22 14.90
CA LYS A 228 9.96 -5.62 15.24
C LYS A 228 9.18 -6.00 16.48
#